data_AF-A0A1I5U5V0-F1
#
_entry.id   AF-A0A1I5U5V0-F1
#
_cell.length_a   1.000
_cell.length_b   1.000
_cell.length_c   1.000
_cell.angle_alpha   90.00
_cell.angle_beta   90.00
_cell.angle_gamma   90.00
#
_symmetry.space_group_name_H-M   'P 1'
#
loop_
_entity.id
_entity.type
_entity.pdbx_description
1 polymer ?
#
loop_
_entity_poly.entity_id
_entity_poly.type
_entity_poly.pdbx_seq_one_letter_code
_entity_poly.pdbx_strand_id
1 'polypeptide(L)'
;MIAIYARQSMERKGSVSVATQIEICHSYMQEEPVVYADVGFSGKNLKRPKLTELLEACKEGAISAVYVYKLDRISRSLYDFAGLMELFNKKQIRFVSCTEWFDTQTPMGRAMLSMAATFAQLERETISQRVADVYAKQCRMGAYMGGQTPFGFSVCASGGLRVNPQEAAVIEELFERYATGKETYESLSDWCRQKNIRGKRGQLLKAPRIGEFLRNPLYARAGAGTLSYAKKAGIEVCLPIEGHGFYRYKEEKNLWVGTPHQGIVRDDVFVQVQCIRKKRFGEALRITQEHLDSKNFYAFNPEIDG
;
A
#
# COMPACT_ATOMS: atom_id res chain seq x y z
N MET A 1 -10.31 36.66 -14.78
CA MET A 1 -10.28 36.73 -16.26
C MET A 1 -11.00 35.52 -16.84
N ILE A 2 -11.59 35.65 -18.04
CA ILE A 2 -12.17 34.52 -18.77
C ILE A 2 -11.10 33.95 -19.70
N ALA A 3 -11.02 32.63 -19.80
CA ALA A 3 -10.10 31.93 -20.70
C ALA A 3 -10.85 31.13 -21.77
N ILE A 4 -10.30 31.13 -22.98
CA ILE A 4 -10.67 30.19 -24.05
C ILE A 4 -9.52 29.20 -24.22
N TYR A 5 -9.83 27.90 -24.23
CA TYR A 5 -8.88 26.88 -24.63
C TYR A 5 -9.27 26.24 -25.97
N ALA A 6 -8.34 26.31 -26.93
CA ALA A 6 -8.51 25.75 -28.27
C ALA A 6 -7.37 24.77 -28.60
N ARG A 7 -7.70 23.73 -29.36
CA ARG A 7 -6.72 22.68 -29.72
C ARG A 7 -6.94 22.14 -31.12
N GLN A 8 -5.83 21.84 -31.81
CA GLN A 8 -5.84 21.05 -33.04
C GLN A 8 -4.72 20.01 -33.04
N SER A 9 -5.04 18.74 -33.33
CA SER A 9 -4.07 17.64 -33.27
C SER A 9 -3.14 17.59 -34.48
N MET A 10 -3.67 17.83 -35.70
CA MET A 10 -3.01 18.00 -37.01
C MET A 10 -4.08 18.52 -38.00
N GLU A 11 -3.72 19.26 -39.04
CA GLU A 11 -4.67 19.64 -40.10
C GLU A 11 -5.14 18.40 -40.87
N ARG A 12 -6.45 18.15 -40.84
CA ARG A 12 -7.11 17.11 -41.65
C ARG A 12 -8.31 17.75 -42.35
N LYS A 13 -8.62 17.33 -43.57
CA LYS A 13 -9.86 17.74 -44.25
C LYS A 13 -11.06 17.47 -43.34
N GLY A 14 -11.79 18.52 -42.94
CA GLY A 14 -12.94 18.44 -42.04
C GLY A 14 -12.68 18.79 -40.56
N SER A 15 -11.43 19.08 -40.15
CA SER A 15 -11.17 19.56 -38.77
C SER A 15 -11.48 21.05 -38.63
N VAL A 16 -12.28 21.43 -37.63
CA VAL A 16 -12.53 22.84 -37.29
C VAL A 16 -11.22 23.50 -36.85
N SER A 17 -10.86 24.60 -37.51
CA SER A 17 -9.63 25.36 -37.24
C SER A 17 -9.60 25.91 -35.81
N VAL A 18 -8.42 26.19 -35.27
CA VAL A 18 -8.29 26.85 -33.96
C VAL A 18 -8.98 28.22 -33.96
N ALA A 19 -8.85 28.99 -35.05
CA ALA A 19 -9.49 30.30 -35.20
C ALA A 19 -11.02 30.19 -35.08
N THR A 20 -11.63 29.26 -35.82
CA THR A 20 -13.09 29.03 -35.77
C THR A 20 -13.54 28.55 -34.38
N GLN A 21 -12.73 27.73 -33.69
CA GLN A 21 -13.05 27.35 -32.30
C GLN A 21 -13.08 28.56 -31.36
N ILE A 22 -12.12 29.47 -31.49
CA ILE A 22 -12.03 30.69 -30.70
C ILE A 22 -13.21 31.61 -31.01
N GLU A 23 -13.50 31.86 -32.29
CA GLU A 23 -14.65 32.67 -32.72
C GLU A 23 -15.96 32.15 -32.14
N ILE A 24 -16.18 30.84 -32.21
CA ILE A 24 -17.38 30.20 -31.64
C ILE A 24 -17.41 30.34 -30.13
N CYS A 25 -16.29 30.19 -29.42
CA CYS A 25 -16.31 30.37 -27.97
C CYS A 25 -16.55 31.83 -27.59
N HIS A 26 -15.93 32.75 -28.32
CA HIS A 26 -16.05 34.19 -28.10
C HIS A 26 -17.49 34.67 -28.29
N SER A 27 -18.29 34.08 -29.18
CA SER A 27 -19.69 34.46 -29.37
C SER A 27 -20.60 34.16 -28.16
N TYR A 28 -20.14 33.34 -27.19
CA TYR A 28 -20.86 33.04 -25.95
C TYR A 28 -20.49 33.97 -24.79
N MET A 29 -19.64 34.97 -25.03
CA MET A 29 -19.18 35.91 -24.00
C MET A 29 -19.17 37.36 -24.52
N GLN A 30 -19.22 38.31 -23.59
CA GLN A 30 -19.17 39.75 -23.90
C GLN A 30 -17.82 40.38 -23.53
N GLU A 31 -17.06 39.73 -22.65
CA GLU A 31 -15.75 40.18 -22.18
C GLU A 31 -14.63 39.61 -23.05
N GLU A 32 -13.53 40.35 -23.19
CA GLU A 32 -12.34 39.89 -23.92
C GLU A 32 -11.63 38.75 -23.17
N PRO A 33 -11.46 37.56 -23.79
CA PRO A 33 -10.86 36.41 -23.14
C PRO A 33 -9.35 36.33 -23.34
N VAL A 34 -8.66 35.64 -22.42
CA VAL A 34 -7.29 35.18 -22.65
C VAL A 34 -7.33 33.86 -23.42
N VAL A 35 -6.66 33.80 -24.58
CA VAL A 35 -6.68 32.62 -25.46
C VAL A 35 -5.46 31.74 -25.23
N TYR A 36 -5.72 30.46 -24.94
CA TYR A 36 -4.73 29.40 -24.82
C TYR A 36 -4.93 28.39 -25.97
N ALA A 37 -3.98 28.36 -26.92
CA ALA A 37 -4.12 27.58 -28.14
C ALA A 37 -2.96 26.59 -28.36
N ASP A 38 -3.27 25.29 -28.43
CA ASP A 38 -2.30 24.23 -28.74
C ASP A 38 -2.50 23.67 -30.16
N VAL A 39 -1.57 23.94 -31.08
CA VAL A 39 -1.54 23.38 -32.44
C VAL A 39 -0.54 22.23 -32.52
N GLY A 40 -0.92 21.11 -33.13
CA GLY A 40 -0.08 19.90 -33.24
C GLY A 40 -0.17 18.96 -32.04
N PHE A 41 -1.05 19.23 -31.07
CA PHE A 41 -1.17 18.45 -29.83
C PHE A 41 -2.40 17.55 -29.78
N SER A 42 -2.21 16.29 -29.37
CA SER A 42 -3.30 15.32 -29.24
C SER A 42 -4.11 15.50 -27.95
N GLY A 43 -5.38 15.09 -28.00
CA GLY A 43 -6.31 15.13 -26.87
C GLY A 43 -6.09 14.04 -25.80
N LYS A 44 -5.03 13.21 -25.93
CA LYS A 44 -4.84 11.98 -25.14
C LYS A 44 -4.27 12.18 -23.72
N ASN A 45 -3.59 13.29 -23.47
CA ASN A 45 -3.01 13.61 -22.17
C ASN A 45 -3.04 15.13 -21.93
N LEU A 46 -2.82 15.55 -20.69
CA LEU A 46 -2.82 16.95 -20.28
C LEU A 46 -1.48 17.67 -20.48
N LYS A 47 -0.42 16.97 -20.93
CA LYS A 47 0.93 17.54 -21.11
C LYS A 47 1.00 18.34 -22.41
N ARG A 48 0.46 19.56 -22.38
CA ARG A 48 0.46 20.49 -23.52
C ARG A 48 0.85 21.89 -23.03
N PRO A 49 1.67 22.65 -23.77
CA PRO A 49 2.21 23.92 -23.31
C PRO A 49 1.12 24.91 -22.88
N LYS A 50 0.15 25.22 -23.76
CA LYS A 50 -0.87 26.23 -23.47
C LYS A 50 -1.92 25.74 -22.50
N LEU A 51 -2.25 24.44 -22.52
CA LEU A 51 -3.09 23.86 -21.46
C LEU A 51 -2.42 23.98 -20.09
N THR A 52 -1.11 23.71 -20.00
CA THR A 52 -0.38 23.77 -18.73
C THR A 52 -0.34 25.20 -18.20
N GLU A 53 -0.07 26.18 -19.06
CA GLU A 53 -0.12 27.61 -18.74
C GLU A 53 -1.50 28.03 -18.20
N LEU A 54 -2.58 27.59 -18.86
CA LEU A 54 -3.95 27.82 -18.40
C LEU A 54 -4.17 27.21 -17.01
N LEU A 55 -3.74 25.97 -16.79
CA LEU A 55 -3.96 25.28 -15.51
C LEU A 55 -3.18 25.93 -14.36
N GLU A 56 -1.99 26.46 -14.60
CA GLU A 56 -1.27 27.25 -13.59
C GLU A 56 -2.00 28.57 -13.29
N ALA A 57 -2.46 29.31 -14.31
CA ALA A 57 -3.27 30.52 -14.11
C ALA A 57 -4.57 30.24 -13.32
N CYS A 58 -5.20 29.08 -13.57
CA CYS A 58 -6.34 28.61 -12.78
C CYS A 58 -5.97 28.33 -11.32
N LYS A 59 -4.79 27.73 -11.05
CA LYS A 59 -4.33 27.45 -9.69
C LYS A 59 -4.00 28.73 -8.92
N GLU A 60 -3.46 29.74 -9.60
CA GLU A 60 -3.16 31.07 -9.07
C GLU A 60 -4.43 31.90 -8.79
N GLY A 61 -5.60 31.45 -9.27
CA GLY A 61 -6.87 32.16 -9.09
C GLY A 61 -7.08 33.31 -10.07
N ALA A 62 -6.27 33.40 -11.14
CA ALA A 62 -6.37 34.44 -12.16
C ALA A 62 -7.56 34.22 -13.12
N ILE A 63 -8.03 32.98 -13.24
CA ILE A 63 -9.10 32.56 -14.15
C ILE A 63 -10.38 32.31 -13.36
N SER A 64 -11.49 32.90 -13.80
CA SER A 64 -12.83 32.72 -13.24
C SER A 64 -13.72 31.80 -14.09
N ALA A 65 -13.42 31.69 -15.39
CA ALA A 65 -14.14 30.79 -16.30
C ALA A 65 -13.25 30.27 -17.43
N VAL A 66 -13.51 29.03 -17.86
CA VAL A 66 -12.82 28.36 -18.98
C VAL A 66 -13.85 27.88 -20.01
N TYR A 67 -13.68 28.34 -21.24
CA TYR A 67 -14.53 28.00 -22.38
C TYR A 67 -13.77 27.13 -23.37
N VAL A 68 -14.44 26.11 -23.88
CA VAL A 68 -13.93 25.24 -24.95
C VAL A 68 -14.98 25.03 -26.03
N TYR A 69 -14.54 24.80 -27.26
CA TYR A 69 -15.45 24.49 -28.35
C TYR A 69 -16.22 23.18 -28.10
N LYS A 70 -15.50 22.13 -27.68
CA LYS A 70 -15.98 20.79 -27.32
C LYS A 70 -15.16 20.21 -26.18
N LEU A 71 -15.74 19.30 -25.39
CA LEU A 71 -15.10 18.57 -24.30
C LEU A 71 -13.81 17.87 -24.77
N ASP A 72 -13.83 17.28 -25.97
CA ASP A 72 -12.66 16.58 -26.53
C ASP A 72 -11.47 17.52 -26.87
N ARG A 73 -11.67 18.84 -26.80
CA ARG A 73 -10.57 19.81 -26.88
C ARG A 73 -9.74 19.80 -25.62
N ILE A 74 -10.35 19.83 -24.45
CA ILE A 74 -9.62 19.81 -23.18
C ILE A 74 -9.10 18.40 -22.87
N SER A 75 -9.95 17.39 -22.91
CA SER A 75 -9.57 16.00 -22.63
C SER A 75 -10.45 14.98 -23.36
N ARG A 76 -9.85 13.90 -23.84
CA ARG A 76 -10.57 12.70 -24.32
C ARG A 76 -10.63 11.57 -23.29
N SER A 77 -9.92 11.71 -22.17
CA SER A 77 -9.94 10.77 -21.05
C SER A 77 -10.93 11.28 -20.01
N LEU A 78 -11.89 10.44 -19.64
CA LEU A 78 -12.86 10.73 -18.58
C LEU A 78 -12.14 10.98 -17.24
N TYR A 79 -11.07 10.23 -16.98
CA TYR A 79 -10.23 10.39 -15.78
C TYR A 79 -9.56 11.77 -15.73
N ASP A 80 -8.89 12.17 -16.82
CA ASP A 80 -8.24 13.49 -16.91
C ASP A 80 -9.29 14.61 -16.83
N PHE A 81 -10.46 14.41 -17.46
CA PHE A 81 -11.55 15.36 -17.40
C PHE A 81 -12.10 15.53 -15.98
N ALA A 82 -12.34 14.44 -15.25
CA ALA A 82 -12.79 14.48 -13.86
C ALA A 82 -11.79 15.22 -12.95
N GLY A 83 -10.49 14.97 -13.13
CA GLY A 83 -9.45 15.69 -12.38
C GLY A 83 -9.41 17.19 -12.66
N LEU A 84 -9.60 17.60 -13.93
CA LEU A 84 -9.72 19.00 -14.30
C LEU A 84 -10.94 19.67 -13.68
N MET A 85 -12.09 19.00 -13.70
CA MET A 85 -13.30 19.55 -13.12
C MET A 85 -13.22 19.62 -11.59
N GLU A 86 -12.53 18.68 -10.93
CA GLU A 86 -12.25 18.76 -9.49
C GLU A 86 -11.41 20.02 -9.16
N LEU A 87 -10.38 20.30 -9.96
CA LEU A 87 -9.57 21.51 -9.85
C LEU A 87 -10.43 22.77 -10.02
N PHE A 88 -11.23 22.82 -11.09
CA PHE A 88 -12.08 23.97 -11.38
C PHE A 88 -13.13 24.18 -10.27
N ASN A 89 -13.77 23.13 -9.78
CA ASN A 89 -14.71 23.22 -8.67
C ASN A 89 -14.06 23.74 -7.38
N LYS A 90 -12.87 23.23 -7.01
CA LYS A 90 -12.11 23.72 -5.85
C LYS A 90 -11.72 25.20 -5.96
N LYS A 91 -11.47 25.67 -7.18
CA LYS A 91 -11.09 27.05 -7.49
C LYS A 91 -12.29 27.93 -7.87
N GLN A 92 -13.52 27.40 -7.78
CA GLN A 92 -14.76 28.07 -8.17
C GLN A 92 -14.74 28.61 -9.61
N ILE A 93 -14.06 27.89 -10.51
CA ILE A 93 -13.94 28.22 -11.93
C ILE A 93 -15.11 27.61 -12.68
N ARG A 94 -15.85 28.44 -13.42
CA ARG A 94 -16.90 27.95 -14.33
C ARG A 94 -16.27 27.29 -15.55
N PHE A 95 -16.72 26.10 -15.90
CA PHE A 95 -16.34 25.45 -17.14
C PHE A 95 -17.54 25.30 -18.09
N VAL A 96 -17.32 25.65 -19.36
CA VAL A 96 -18.33 25.67 -20.42
C VAL A 96 -17.80 24.99 -21.70
N SER A 97 -18.55 24.02 -22.22
CA SER A 97 -18.43 23.55 -23.60
C SER A 97 -19.44 24.30 -24.47
N CYS A 98 -19.01 24.93 -25.56
CA CYS A 98 -19.87 25.84 -26.33
C CYS A 98 -20.80 25.11 -27.30
N THR A 99 -20.40 23.95 -27.82
CA THR A 99 -21.22 23.20 -28.79
C THR A 99 -21.84 21.94 -28.24
N GLU A 100 -21.53 21.61 -26.98
CA GLU A 100 -22.22 20.58 -26.21
C GLU A 100 -22.96 21.31 -25.10
N TRP A 101 -24.18 20.89 -24.73
CA TRP A 101 -24.94 21.48 -23.62
C TRP A 101 -24.33 21.10 -22.26
N PHE A 102 -23.05 21.43 -22.04
CA PHE A 102 -22.29 21.13 -20.84
C PHE A 102 -21.79 22.42 -20.21
N ASP A 103 -22.47 22.81 -19.14
CA ASP A 103 -22.09 23.92 -18.28
C ASP A 103 -22.16 23.46 -16.82
N THR A 104 -21.03 23.55 -16.14
CA THR A 104 -20.87 23.16 -14.72
C THR A 104 -21.76 23.94 -13.75
N GLN A 105 -22.37 25.06 -14.17
CA GLN A 105 -23.35 25.79 -13.36
C GLN A 105 -24.80 25.32 -13.56
N THR A 106 -25.06 24.45 -14.54
CA THR A 106 -26.40 23.88 -14.76
C THR A 106 -26.61 22.61 -13.92
N PRO A 107 -27.86 22.26 -13.55
CA PRO A 107 -28.16 21.00 -12.84
C PRO A 107 -27.65 19.76 -13.58
N MET A 108 -27.81 19.71 -14.91
CA MET A 108 -27.36 18.60 -15.75
C MET A 108 -25.82 18.51 -15.79
N GLY A 109 -25.13 19.64 -15.94
CA GLY A 109 -23.66 19.67 -15.92
C GLY A 109 -23.08 19.26 -14.56
N ARG A 110 -23.70 19.68 -13.44
CA ARG A 110 -23.35 19.20 -12.09
C ARG A 110 -23.55 17.69 -11.91
N ALA A 111 -24.63 17.14 -12.46
CA ALA A 111 -24.90 15.70 -12.39
C ALA A 111 -23.85 14.89 -13.18
N MET A 112 -23.54 15.31 -14.41
CA MET A 112 -22.52 14.66 -15.23
C MET A 112 -21.12 14.79 -14.63
N LEU A 113 -20.80 15.91 -13.97
CA LEU A 113 -19.58 16.08 -13.18
C LEU A 113 -19.53 15.07 -12.02
N SER A 114 -20.60 14.96 -11.25
CA SER A 114 -20.67 14.04 -10.11
C SER A 114 -20.46 12.59 -10.57
N MET A 115 -21.07 12.20 -11.69
CA MET A 115 -20.89 10.88 -12.29
C MET A 115 -19.45 10.63 -12.76
N ALA A 116 -18.81 11.61 -13.41
CA ALA A 116 -17.41 11.52 -13.82
C ALA A 116 -16.47 11.38 -12.62
N ALA A 117 -16.72 12.12 -11.54
CA ALA A 117 -15.96 12.01 -10.29
C ALA A 117 -16.11 10.63 -9.65
N THR A 118 -17.33 10.08 -9.60
CA THR A 118 -17.59 8.72 -9.12
C THR A 118 -16.80 7.67 -9.91
N PHE A 119 -16.78 7.76 -11.25
CA PHE A 119 -16.00 6.83 -12.06
C PHE A 119 -14.48 6.93 -11.80
N ALA A 120 -13.95 8.14 -11.66
CA ALA A 120 -12.53 8.34 -11.35
C ALA A 120 -12.18 7.78 -9.96
N GLN A 121 -13.09 7.89 -8.98
CA GLN A 121 -12.92 7.28 -7.67
C GLN A 121 -12.94 5.74 -7.75
N LEU A 122 -13.92 5.17 -8.46
CA LEU A 122 -14.03 3.73 -8.67
C LEU A 122 -12.77 3.13 -9.32
N GLU A 123 -12.19 3.83 -10.30
CA GLU A 123 -10.96 3.39 -10.95
C GLU A 123 -9.76 3.37 -9.97
N ARG A 124 -9.61 4.41 -9.13
CA ARG A 124 -8.56 4.44 -8.10
C ARG A 124 -8.74 3.33 -7.07
N GLU A 125 -9.97 3.10 -6.61
CA GLU A 125 -10.29 2.03 -5.68
C GLU A 125 -10.01 0.65 -6.29
N THR A 126 -10.37 0.45 -7.56
CA THR A 126 -10.09 -0.80 -8.29
C THR A 126 -8.59 -1.06 -8.43
N ILE A 127 -7.77 -0.03 -8.71
CA ILE A 127 -6.31 -0.15 -8.75
C ILE A 127 -5.79 -0.54 -7.36
N SER A 128 -6.27 0.12 -6.30
CA SER A 128 -5.89 -0.19 -4.92
C SER A 128 -6.23 -1.62 -4.54
N GLN A 129 -7.43 -2.10 -4.90
CA GLN A 129 -7.86 -3.48 -4.70
C GLN A 129 -6.95 -4.47 -5.43
N ARG A 130 -6.63 -4.23 -6.70
CA ARG A 130 -5.72 -5.10 -7.46
C ARG A 130 -4.32 -5.17 -6.84
N VAL A 131 -3.80 -4.04 -6.34
CA VAL A 131 -2.51 -4.01 -5.63
C VAL A 131 -2.59 -4.83 -4.34
N ALA A 132 -3.68 -4.70 -3.58
CA ALA A 132 -3.92 -5.49 -2.38
C ALA A 132 -4.04 -6.99 -2.69
N ASP A 133 -4.73 -7.37 -3.77
CA ASP A 133 -4.87 -8.78 -4.19
C ASP A 133 -3.52 -9.39 -4.59
N VAL A 134 -2.71 -8.64 -5.36
CA VAL A 134 -1.34 -9.06 -5.70
C VAL A 134 -0.49 -9.17 -4.45
N TYR A 135 -0.60 -8.21 -3.52
CA TYR A 135 0.11 -8.25 -2.24
C TYR A 135 -0.29 -9.48 -1.42
N ALA A 136 -1.58 -9.74 -1.24
CA ALA A 136 -2.10 -10.89 -0.51
C ALA A 136 -1.63 -12.22 -1.14
N LYS A 137 -1.67 -12.32 -2.49
CA LYS A 137 -1.16 -13.49 -3.21
C LYS A 137 0.34 -13.70 -2.97
N GLN A 138 1.15 -12.65 -3.10
CA GLN A 138 2.59 -12.72 -2.86
C GLN A 138 2.91 -13.04 -1.39
N CYS A 139 2.10 -12.53 -0.46
CA CYS A 139 2.21 -12.82 0.95
C CYS A 139 2.05 -14.32 1.21
N ARG A 140 0.99 -14.93 0.65
CA ARG A 140 0.73 -16.38 0.73
C ARG A 140 1.78 -17.24 0.03
N MET A 141 2.47 -16.69 -0.97
CA MET A 141 3.62 -17.34 -1.61
C MET A 141 4.93 -17.20 -0.83
N GLY A 142 4.92 -16.55 0.34
CA GLY A 142 6.12 -16.42 1.19
C GLY A 142 7.15 -15.42 0.66
N ALA A 143 6.76 -14.49 -0.21
CA ALA A 143 7.65 -13.48 -0.78
C ALA A 143 7.99 -12.37 0.23
N TYR A 144 9.25 -11.93 0.26
CA TYR A 144 9.63 -10.76 1.05
C TYR A 144 9.17 -9.47 0.34
N MET A 145 8.30 -8.71 0.98
CA MET A 145 7.62 -7.54 0.36
C MET A 145 8.45 -6.25 0.33
N GLY A 146 9.76 -6.36 0.47
CA GLY A 146 10.68 -5.22 0.42
C GLY A 146 10.64 -4.36 1.69
N GLY A 147 11.24 -3.17 1.58
CA GLY A 147 11.47 -2.29 2.73
C GLY A 147 12.69 -2.67 3.56
N GLN A 148 12.82 -2.03 4.72
CA GLN A 148 13.96 -2.24 5.61
C GLN A 148 13.96 -3.66 6.18
N THR A 149 15.10 -4.37 6.06
CA THR A 149 15.19 -5.74 6.58
C THR A 149 15.08 -5.78 8.11
N PRO A 150 14.41 -6.81 8.65
CA PRO A 150 14.44 -7.07 10.08
C PRO A 150 15.87 -7.27 10.60
N PHE A 151 16.12 -6.86 11.84
CA PHE A 151 17.41 -7.09 12.50
C PHE A 151 17.67 -8.59 12.61
N GLY A 152 18.87 -9.08 12.32
CA GLY A 152 19.17 -10.51 12.17
C GLY A 152 19.19 -10.98 10.71
N PHE A 153 18.70 -10.16 9.77
CA PHE A 153 18.57 -10.53 8.36
C PHE A 153 19.10 -9.43 7.41
N SER A 154 19.49 -9.87 6.22
CA SER A 154 19.92 -9.04 5.09
C SER A 154 19.17 -9.46 3.84
N VAL A 155 19.13 -8.58 2.82
CA VAL A 155 18.51 -8.91 1.52
C VAL A 155 19.41 -9.90 0.77
N CYS A 156 18.81 -10.94 0.19
CA CYS A 156 19.45 -11.85 -0.75
C CYS A 156 19.36 -11.29 -2.18
N ALA A 157 20.29 -11.66 -3.05
CA ALA A 157 20.28 -11.24 -4.46
C ALA A 157 18.98 -11.62 -5.20
N SER A 158 18.30 -12.69 -4.77
CA SER A 158 17.02 -13.15 -5.29
C SER A 158 15.79 -12.38 -4.74
N GLY A 159 15.98 -11.38 -3.89
CA GLY A 159 14.89 -10.57 -3.32
C GLY A 159 14.31 -11.10 -2.00
N GLY A 160 14.79 -12.24 -1.48
CA GLY A 160 14.39 -12.81 -0.18
C GLY A 160 15.25 -12.34 1.01
N LEU A 161 14.97 -12.88 2.21
CA LEU A 161 15.79 -12.66 3.41
C LEU A 161 16.85 -13.75 3.56
N ARG A 162 18.08 -13.34 3.88
CA ARG A 162 19.18 -14.22 4.31
C ARG A 162 19.63 -13.83 5.72
N VAL A 163 20.07 -14.81 6.51
CA VAL A 163 20.56 -14.57 7.86
C VAL A 163 21.84 -13.72 7.81
N ASN A 164 21.92 -12.67 8.65
CA ASN A 164 23.17 -11.96 8.90
C ASN A 164 23.81 -12.55 10.17
N PRO A 165 24.95 -13.27 10.06
CA PRO A 165 25.53 -14.00 11.19
C PRO A 165 25.79 -13.13 12.44
N GLN A 166 26.25 -11.90 12.26
CA GLN A 166 26.58 -11.01 13.38
C GLN A 166 25.33 -10.57 14.15
N GLU A 167 24.28 -10.19 13.43
CA GLU A 167 23.02 -9.77 14.05
C GLU A 167 22.20 -10.97 14.54
N ALA A 168 22.34 -12.12 13.87
CA ALA A 168 21.66 -13.35 14.24
C ALA A 168 22.17 -13.91 15.57
N ALA A 169 23.48 -13.87 15.82
CA ALA A 169 24.04 -14.24 17.12
C ALA A 169 23.42 -13.44 18.28
N VAL A 170 23.16 -12.15 18.07
CA VAL A 170 22.47 -11.30 19.05
C VAL A 170 21.02 -11.75 19.25
N ILE A 171 20.30 -12.07 18.18
CA ILE A 171 18.92 -12.57 18.27
C ILE A 171 18.89 -13.91 19.01
N GLU A 172 19.76 -14.85 18.68
CA GLU A 172 19.85 -16.14 19.39
C GLU A 172 20.09 -15.92 20.88
N GLU A 173 21.09 -15.10 21.24
CA GLU A 173 21.39 -14.84 22.65
C GLU A 173 20.24 -14.15 23.40
N LEU A 174 19.52 -13.22 22.76
CA LEU A 174 18.32 -12.59 23.33
C LEU A 174 17.23 -13.62 23.66
N PHE A 175 16.98 -14.56 22.75
CA PHE A 175 15.97 -15.60 22.95
C PHE A 175 16.39 -16.59 24.04
N GLU A 176 17.65 -17.04 24.04
CA GLU A 176 18.19 -17.95 25.05
C GLU A 176 18.16 -17.33 26.45
N ARG A 177 18.63 -16.07 26.59
CA ARG A 177 18.59 -15.33 27.85
C ARG A 177 17.17 -15.19 28.37
N TYR A 178 16.21 -14.85 27.51
CA TYR A 178 14.82 -14.74 27.90
C TYR A 178 14.20 -16.10 28.26
N ALA A 179 14.58 -17.17 27.55
CA ALA A 179 14.10 -18.54 27.79
C ALA A 179 14.45 -19.05 29.20
N THR A 180 15.49 -18.52 29.84
CA THR A 180 15.80 -18.82 31.26
C THR A 180 14.69 -18.44 32.24
N GLY A 181 13.77 -17.56 31.85
CA GLY A 181 12.68 -17.08 32.70
C GLY A 181 13.10 -16.09 33.80
N LYS A 182 14.38 -15.69 33.86
CA LYS A 182 14.91 -14.74 34.86
C LYS A 182 14.99 -13.30 34.32
N GLU A 183 15.24 -13.14 33.03
CA GLU A 183 15.44 -11.85 32.38
C GLU A 183 14.10 -11.18 32.02
N THR A 184 14.06 -9.85 32.04
CA THR A 184 12.92 -9.03 31.58
C THR A 184 13.28 -8.30 30.30
N TYR A 185 12.31 -7.64 29.64
CA TYR A 185 12.65 -6.84 28.46
C TYR A 185 13.58 -5.66 28.78
N GLU A 186 13.50 -5.10 29.99
CA GLU A 186 14.38 -4.02 30.43
C GLU A 186 15.80 -4.51 30.69
N SER A 187 15.96 -5.64 31.38
CA SER A 187 17.31 -6.19 31.63
C SER A 187 18.00 -6.61 30.32
N LEU A 188 17.26 -7.12 29.34
CA LEU A 188 17.79 -7.38 27.99
C LEU A 188 18.15 -6.11 27.22
N SER A 189 17.41 -5.01 27.43
CA SER A 189 17.72 -3.69 26.85
C SER A 189 19.01 -3.13 27.44
N ASP A 190 19.20 -3.26 28.75
CA ASP A 190 20.42 -2.87 29.43
C ASP A 190 21.62 -3.70 28.99
N TRP A 191 21.44 -5.02 28.84
CA TRP A 191 22.47 -5.90 28.27
C TRP A 191 22.87 -5.45 26.85
N CYS A 192 21.89 -5.16 25.97
CA CYS A 192 22.17 -4.62 24.63
C CYS A 192 22.97 -3.32 24.70
N ARG A 193 22.62 -2.43 25.63
CA ARG A 193 23.29 -1.14 25.83
C ARG A 193 24.73 -1.33 26.28
N GLN A 194 24.99 -2.21 27.26
CA GLN A 194 26.32 -2.50 27.79
C GLN A 194 27.24 -3.12 26.73
N LYS A 195 26.71 -4.01 25.90
CA LYS A 195 27.44 -4.62 24.76
C LYS A 195 27.56 -3.70 23.54
N ASN A 196 27.08 -2.46 23.64
CA ASN A 196 27.04 -1.48 22.56
C ASN A 196 26.32 -1.99 21.29
N ILE A 197 25.33 -2.87 21.46
CA ILE A 197 24.53 -3.40 20.37
C ILE A 197 23.59 -2.32 19.86
N ARG A 198 23.53 -2.15 18.53
CA ARG A 198 22.68 -1.16 17.85
C ARG A 198 21.81 -1.86 16.81
N GLY A 199 20.61 -1.34 16.62
CA GLY A 199 19.71 -1.77 15.55
C GLY A 199 20.20 -1.32 14.16
N LYS A 200 19.48 -1.74 13.12
CA LYS A 200 19.81 -1.46 11.70
C LYS A 200 20.00 0.03 11.34
N ARG A 201 19.43 0.97 12.09
CA ARG A 201 19.57 2.44 11.89
C ARG A 201 20.52 3.07 12.91
N GLY A 202 21.33 2.28 13.62
CA GLY A 202 22.22 2.77 14.67
C GLY A 202 21.50 3.11 15.99
N GLN A 203 20.22 2.80 16.12
CA GLN A 203 19.43 3.09 17.31
C GLN A 203 19.68 2.07 18.45
N LEU A 204 19.52 2.50 19.69
CA LEU A 204 19.51 1.60 20.85
C LEU A 204 18.31 0.65 20.82
N LEU A 205 18.53 -0.61 21.20
CA LEU A 205 17.48 -1.63 21.31
C LEU A 205 16.76 -1.50 22.67
N LYS A 206 15.72 -0.67 22.72
CA LYS A 206 14.88 -0.48 23.92
C LYS A 206 13.96 -1.68 24.17
N ALA A 207 13.48 -1.83 25.40
CA ALA A 207 12.58 -2.92 25.82
C ALA A 207 11.37 -3.19 24.90
N PRO A 208 10.62 -2.18 24.38
CA PRO A 208 9.52 -2.44 23.45
C PRO A 208 9.97 -3.15 22.16
N ARG A 209 11.15 -2.78 21.64
CA ARG A 209 11.71 -3.37 20.42
C ARG A 209 12.15 -4.82 20.66
N ILE A 210 12.69 -5.11 21.85
CA ILE A 210 13.01 -6.48 22.26
C ILE A 210 11.73 -7.31 22.38
N GLY A 211 10.67 -6.76 22.97
CA GLY A 211 9.36 -7.41 23.03
C GLY A 211 8.71 -7.64 21.65
N GLU A 212 9.02 -6.83 20.64
CA GLU A 212 8.67 -7.10 19.24
C GLU A 212 9.48 -8.26 18.66
N PHE A 213 10.79 -8.34 18.94
CA PHE A 213 11.62 -9.44 18.47
C PHE A 213 11.14 -10.78 19.03
N LEU A 214 10.98 -10.86 20.36
CA LEU A 214 10.57 -12.07 21.06
C LEU A 214 9.13 -12.53 20.72
N ARG A 215 8.32 -11.69 20.05
CA ARG A 215 6.98 -12.06 19.55
C ARG A 215 6.97 -12.56 18.12
N ASN A 216 7.99 -12.22 17.34
CA ASN A 216 7.90 -12.32 15.90
C ASN A 216 8.29 -13.74 15.44
N PRO A 217 7.38 -14.51 14.81
CA PRO A 217 7.66 -15.85 14.31
C PRO A 217 8.70 -15.86 13.18
N LEU A 218 9.03 -14.70 12.60
CA LEU A 218 10.16 -14.53 11.66
C LEU A 218 11.45 -15.18 12.14
N TYR A 219 11.73 -15.07 13.44
CA TYR A 219 12.96 -15.57 14.01
C TYR A 219 12.93 -17.07 14.29
N ALA A 220 11.75 -17.70 14.32
CA ALA A 220 11.61 -19.09 14.66
C ALA A 220 11.91 -20.00 13.46
N ARG A 221 12.64 -21.07 13.70
CA ARG A 221 12.75 -22.17 12.74
C ARG A 221 11.42 -22.90 12.63
N ALA A 222 11.03 -23.23 11.40
CA ALA A 222 9.90 -24.10 11.16
C ALA A 222 10.21 -25.51 11.70
N GLY A 223 9.36 -26.00 12.59
CA GLY A 223 9.55 -27.27 13.29
C GLY A 223 8.26 -27.73 13.98
N ALA A 224 8.30 -28.92 14.57
CA ALA A 224 7.12 -29.51 15.21
C ALA A 224 6.61 -28.64 16.38
N GLY A 225 7.51 -28.01 17.14
CA GLY A 225 7.15 -27.14 18.26
C GLY A 225 6.39 -25.90 17.80
N THR A 226 6.89 -25.21 16.78
CA THR A 226 6.29 -23.96 16.27
C THR A 226 4.94 -24.20 15.60
N LEU A 227 4.78 -25.31 14.86
CA LEU A 227 3.50 -25.72 14.28
C LEU A 227 2.47 -26.10 15.35
N SER A 228 2.89 -26.85 16.38
CA SER A 228 2.02 -27.21 17.51
C SER A 228 1.56 -25.97 18.28
N TYR A 229 2.47 -25.03 18.51
CA TYR A 229 2.15 -23.75 19.13
C TYR A 229 1.17 -22.93 18.29
N ALA A 230 1.39 -22.81 16.99
CA ALA A 230 0.51 -22.08 16.08
C ALA A 230 -0.92 -22.65 16.13
N LYS A 231 -1.06 -23.98 16.01
CA LYS A 231 -2.36 -24.67 16.12
C LYS A 231 -3.04 -24.40 17.45
N LYS A 232 -2.33 -24.52 18.58
CA LYS A 232 -2.87 -24.23 19.92
C LYS A 232 -3.24 -22.77 20.13
N ALA A 233 -2.60 -21.85 19.42
CA ALA A 233 -2.87 -20.43 19.48
C ALA A 233 -3.98 -19.98 18.50
N GLY A 234 -4.59 -20.90 17.72
CA GLY A 234 -5.59 -20.58 16.70
C GLY A 234 -5.00 -19.82 15.50
N ILE A 235 -3.71 -20.02 15.24
CA ILE A 235 -2.97 -19.41 14.13
C ILE A 235 -3.00 -20.39 12.95
N GLU A 236 -3.52 -19.93 11.82
CA GLU A 236 -3.47 -20.64 10.56
C GLU A 236 -2.04 -20.61 9.99
N VAL A 237 -1.60 -21.71 9.39
CA VAL A 237 -0.28 -21.80 8.76
C VAL A 237 -0.45 -22.18 7.30
N CYS A 238 -0.04 -21.31 6.38
CA CYS A 238 -0.06 -21.56 4.94
C CYS A 238 1.32 -22.03 4.46
N LEU A 239 1.37 -23.08 3.63
CA LEU A 239 2.55 -23.88 3.29
C LEU A 239 2.71 -23.99 1.76
N PRO A 240 3.91 -24.28 1.22
CA PRO A 240 4.63 -25.54 1.46
C PRO A 240 5.71 -25.49 2.55
N ILE A 241 5.84 -26.58 3.34
CA ILE A 241 6.94 -26.80 4.33
C ILE A 241 8.16 -27.40 3.61
N GLU A 242 8.71 -26.69 2.66
CA GLU A 242 10.13 -26.88 2.29
C GLU A 242 10.90 -25.59 2.62
N GLY A 243 10.56 -24.99 3.76
CA GLY A 243 11.03 -23.67 4.20
C GLY A 243 11.33 -23.65 5.69
N HIS A 244 12.38 -22.94 6.07
CA HIS A 244 13.02 -23.02 7.38
C HIS A 244 12.54 -21.93 8.37
N GLY A 245 11.46 -21.18 8.09
CA GLY A 245 10.93 -20.11 8.93
C GLY A 245 9.50 -19.65 8.57
N PHE A 246 9.04 -18.54 9.15
CA PHE A 246 7.67 -18.00 8.94
C PHE A 246 7.62 -16.48 8.72
N TYR A 247 6.71 -15.98 7.89
CA TYR A 247 6.29 -14.58 7.92
C TYR A 247 4.94 -14.40 8.61
N ARG A 248 4.78 -13.25 9.28
CA ARG A 248 3.51 -12.77 9.82
C ARG A 248 3.19 -11.41 9.21
N TYR A 249 2.19 -11.38 8.34
CA TYR A 249 1.73 -10.15 7.69
C TYR A 249 0.76 -9.37 8.58
N LYS A 250 0.71 -8.05 8.42
CA LYS A 250 -0.08 -7.17 9.32
C LYS A 250 -1.59 -7.29 9.10
N GLU A 251 -2.00 -7.57 7.86
CA GLU A 251 -3.40 -7.62 7.44
C GLU A 251 -4.09 -8.90 7.94
N GLU A 252 -3.37 -10.02 7.98
CA GLU A 252 -3.88 -11.31 8.46
C GLU A 252 -3.19 -11.70 9.78
N LYS A 253 -3.65 -11.12 10.91
CA LYS A 253 -3.01 -11.27 12.23
C LYS A 253 -2.84 -12.72 12.70
N ASN A 254 -3.70 -13.62 12.24
CA ASN A 254 -3.72 -15.03 12.61
C ASN A 254 -3.18 -15.94 11.51
N LEU A 255 -2.50 -15.41 10.48
CA LEU A 255 -1.85 -16.22 9.46
C LEU A 255 -0.32 -16.17 9.62
N TRP A 256 0.30 -17.34 9.70
CA TRP A 256 1.73 -17.52 9.45
C TRP A 256 1.92 -18.15 8.07
N VAL A 257 2.82 -17.58 7.28
CA VAL A 257 3.14 -18.14 5.96
C VAL A 257 4.52 -18.75 6.03
N GLY A 258 4.63 -20.02 5.63
CA GLY A 258 5.89 -20.73 5.48
C GLY A 258 6.74 -20.11 4.38
N THR A 259 8.04 -19.96 4.65
CA THR A 259 8.92 -19.13 3.82
C THR A 259 10.28 -19.79 3.63
N PRO A 260 10.99 -19.48 2.52
CA PRO A 260 12.28 -20.10 2.23
C PRO A 260 13.42 -19.56 3.10
N HIS A 261 13.22 -18.50 3.88
CA HIS A 261 14.28 -18.00 4.76
C HIS A 261 14.55 -18.96 5.92
N GLN A 262 15.78 -18.94 6.40
CA GLN A 262 16.18 -19.71 7.57
C GLN A 262 15.83 -18.96 8.86
N GLY A 263 14.97 -19.55 9.69
CA GLY A 263 14.75 -19.09 11.05
C GLY A 263 16.05 -19.13 11.85
N ILE A 264 16.24 -18.13 12.70
CA ILE A 264 17.46 -17.97 13.50
C ILE A 264 17.39 -18.90 14.72
N VAL A 265 16.31 -18.78 15.49
CA VAL A 265 16.07 -19.43 16.77
C VAL A 265 15.46 -20.81 16.57
N ARG A 266 15.91 -21.79 17.36
CA ARG A 266 15.33 -23.13 17.40
C ARG A 266 13.85 -23.10 17.78
N ASP A 267 13.09 -24.08 17.31
CA ASP A 267 11.65 -24.14 17.51
C ASP A 267 11.27 -24.32 18.99
N ASP A 268 11.99 -25.16 19.73
CA ASP A 268 11.81 -25.39 21.17
C ASP A 268 12.04 -24.13 22.02
N VAL A 269 13.14 -23.42 21.78
CA VAL A 269 13.47 -22.16 22.47
C VAL A 269 12.40 -21.10 22.19
N PHE A 270 11.97 -20.96 20.93
CA PHE A 270 10.92 -20.02 20.57
C PHE A 270 9.61 -20.31 21.32
N VAL A 271 9.19 -21.58 21.37
CA VAL A 271 7.97 -21.99 22.08
C VAL A 271 8.08 -21.71 23.58
N GLN A 272 9.23 -22.01 24.19
CA GLN A 272 9.49 -21.71 25.60
C GLN A 272 9.38 -20.21 25.90
N VAL A 273 9.96 -19.36 25.05
CA VAL A 273 9.81 -17.90 25.14
C VAL A 273 8.33 -17.50 25.07
N GLN A 274 7.55 -18.03 24.13
CA GLN A 274 6.11 -17.71 24.06
C GLN A 274 5.35 -18.13 25.31
N CYS A 275 5.65 -19.30 25.88
CA CYS A 275 5.05 -19.77 27.12
C CYS A 275 5.36 -18.84 28.31
N ILE A 276 6.62 -18.42 28.47
CA ILE A 276 7.04 -17.48 29.53
C ILE A 276 6.34 -16.13 29.35
N ARG A 277 6.26 -15.65 28.10
CA ARG A 277 5.56 -14.40 27.79
C ARG A 277 4.07 -14.49 28.12
N LYS A 278 3.39 -15.57 27.75
CA LYS A 278 1.98 -15.80 28.10
C LYS A 278 1.77 -15.81 29.62
N LYS A 279 2.65 -16.47 30.39
CA LYS A 279 2.60 -16.49 31.86
C LYS A 279 2.79 -15.10 32.48
N ARG A 280 3.70 -14.28 31.95
CA ARG A 280 4.04 -12.97 32.53
C ARG A 280 3.06 -11.85 32.16
N PHE A 281 2.56 -11.86 30.93
CA PHE A 281 1.78 -10.75 30.38
C PHE A 281 0.29 -11.05 30.23
N GLY A 282 -0.15 -12.29 30.51
CA GLY A 282 -1.55 -12.63 30.73
C GLY A 282 -2.52 -11.97 29.73
N GLU A 283 -2.30 -12.11 28.43
CA GLU A 283 -3.34 -11.69 27.47
C GLU A 283 -4.48 -12.70 27.50
N ALA A 284 -5.56 -12.27 28.16
CA ALA A 284 -6.95 -12.61 27.95
C ALA A 284 -7.26 -13.36 26.63
N LEU A 285 -7.12 -14.69 26.66
CA LEU A 285 -7.85 -15.60 25.80
C LEU A 285 -8.54 -16.57 26.75
N ARG A 286 -9.87 -16.43 26.86
CA ARG A 286 -10.77 -17.44 27.41
C ARG A 286 -10.40 -18.78 26.77
N ILE A 287 -9.71 -19.63 27.51
CA ILE A 287 -9.69 -21.05 27.27
C ILE A 287 -10.18 -21.62 28.59
N THR A 288 -11.42 -22.07 28.59
CA THR A 288 -12.06 -22.76 29.70
C THR A 288 -11.19 -23.93 30.15
N GLN A 289 -11.20 -24.13 31.47
CA GLN A 289 -10.39 -25.04 32.26
C GLN A 289 -10.71 -26.54 32.03
N GLU A 290 -10.94 -26.98 30.78
CA GLU A 290 -11.44 -28.34 30.48
C GLU A 290 -10.51 -29.21 29.62
N HIS A 291 -9.34 -28.73 29.19
CA HIS A 291 -8.47 -29.51 28.28
C HIS A 291 -7.12 -29.93 28.90
N LEU A 292 -7.01 -29.96 30.23
CA LEU A 292 -5.81 -30.49 30.91
C LEU A 292 -5.90 -31.98 31.27
N ASP A 293 -7.04 -32.63 31.09
CA ASP A 293 -7.19 -34.07 31.37
C ASP A 293 -7.82 -34.83 30.19
N SER A 294 -7.00 -35.18 29.20
CA SER A 294 -7.22 -36.41 28.42
C SER A 294 -5.91 -36.91 27.80
N LYS A 295 -5.37 -37.96 28.43
CA LYS A 295 -4.50 -38.93 27.75
C LYS A 295 -5.34 -39.65 26.69
N ASN A 296 -4.72 -39.92 25.55
CA ASN A 296 -5.20 -40.66 24.38
C ASN A 296 -6.23 -39.90 23.52
N PHE A 297 -5.94 -39.74 22.23
CA PHE A 297 -6.57 -40.51 21.15
C PHE A 297 -5.87 -40.17 19.79
N TYR A 298 -5.29 -41.22 19.18
CA TYR A 298 -5.14 -41.61 17.75
C TYR A 298 -5.21 -40.54 16.64
N ALA A 299 -4.58 -40.64 15.47
CA ALA A 299 -3.61 -41.55 14.85
C ALA A 299 -3.15 -40.85 13.55
N PHE A 300 -1.95 -41.17 13.11
CA PHE A 300 -1.40 -40.86 11.79
C PHE A 300 -2.29 -41.50 10.72
N ASN A 301 -2.75 -40.75 9.70
CA ASN A 301 -3.43 -41.32 8.54
C ASN A 301 -2.63 -40.94 7.27
N PRO A 302 -1.75 -41.83 6.77
CA PRO A 302 -0.94 -41.57 5.59
C PRO A 302 -1.66 -42.13 4.35
N GLU A 303 -2.70 -41.46 3.87
CA GLU A 303 -3.35 -41.82 2.60
C GLU A 303 -4.35 -40.75 2.15
N ILE A 304 -3.86 -39.57 1.74
CA ILE A 304 -4.58 -38.65 0.83
C ILE A 304 -3.54 -37.91 -0.01
N ASP A 305 -3.15 -38.54 -1.12
CA ASP A 305 -2.85 -37.91 -2.41
C ASP A 305 -2.69 -39.05 -3.42
N GLY A 306 -3.83 -39.42 -4.00
CA GLY A 306 -3.93 -40.10 -5.29
C GLY A 306 -4.25 -39.07 -6.36
#